data_AF-A0A6L7HZA8-F1
#
_entry.id   AF-A0A6L7HZA8-F1
#
_cell.length_a   1.000
_cell.length_b   1.000
_cell.length_c   1.000
_cell.angle_alpha   90.00
_cell.angle_beta   90.00
_cell.angle_gamma   90.00
#
_symmetry.space_group_name_H-M   'P 1'
#
loop_
_entity.id
_entity.type
_entity.pdbx_description
1 polymer ?
#
loop_
_entity_poly.entity_id
_entity_poly.type
_entity_poly.pdbx_seq_one_letter_code
_entity_poly.pdbx_strand_id
1 'polypeptide(L)' 'MNMIKSFVNTAHLYRLGHEAEASVALRQCIDEMEKNYPEVIKRPTFGQIISPMLQAQERQDWLALADYLEYELPQLF' A
#
# COMPACT_ATOMS: atom_id res chain seq x y z
N MET A 1 -2.22 -7.94 13.25
CA MET A 1 -1.54 -6.65 13.03
C MET A 1 -2.61 -5.63 12.67
N ASN A 2 -2.50 -4.35 13.04
CA ASN A 2 -3.44 -3.34 12.54
C ASN A 2 -3.03 -3.01 11.09
N MET A 3 -3.91 -3.29 10.12
CA MET A 3 -3.65 -3.13 8.69
C MET A 3 -3.15 -1.72 8.35
N ILE A 4 -3.79 -0.70 8.90
CA ILE A 4 -3.43 0.71 8.69
C ILE A 4 -2.00 0.97 9.17
N LYS A 5 -1.62 0.40 10.31
CA LYS A 5 -0.25 0.54 10.83
C LYS A 5 0.78 -0.12 9.92
N SER A 6 0.46 -1.27 9.31
CA SER A 6 1.34 -1.92 8.33
C SER A 6 1.58 -1.03 7.10
N PHE A 7 0.53 -0.39 6.58
CA PHE A 7 0.67 0.53 5.46
C PHE A 7 1.53 1.75 5.79
N VAL A 8 1.27 2.40 6.93
CA VAL A 8 2.04 3.58 7.40
C VAL A 8 3.52 3.24 7.58
N ASN A 9 3.83 2.09 8.19
CA ASN A 9 5.20 1.64 8.35
C ASN A 9 5.88 1.41 6.99
N THR A 10 5.18 0.81 6.04
CA THR A 10 5.69 0.56 4.69
C THR A 10 5.94 1.88 3.94
N ALA A 11 5.04 2.86 4.07
CA ALA A 11 5.21 4.20 3.53
C ALA A 11 6.47 4.89 4.07
N HIS A 12 6.71 4.79 5.38
CA HIS A 12 7.93 5.34 5.98
C HIS A 12 9.22 4.70 5.44
N LEU A 13 9.22 3.38 5.21
CA LEU A 13 10.38 2.72 4.61
C LEU A 13 10.70 3.26 3.21
N TYR A 14 9.67 3.46 2.37
CA TYR A 14 9.86 4.09 1.05
C TYR A 14 10.41 5.52 1.17
N ARG A 15 9.88 6.34 2.10
CA ARG A 15 10.36 7.72 2.29
C ARG A 15 11.80 7.81 2.81
N LEU A 16 12.24 6.82 3.57
CA LEU A 16 13.61 6.73 4.08
C LEU A 16 14.59 6.10 3.07
N GLY A 17 14.10 5.67 1.89
CA GLY A 17 14.93 5.03 0.87
C GLY A 17 15.26 3.56 1.16
N HIS A 18 14.56 2.92 2.09
CA HIS A 18 14.71 1.49 2.40
C HIS A 18 13.93 0.61 1.41
N GLU A 19 14.15 0.80 0.11
CA GLU A 19 13.32 0.24 -0.98
C GLU A 19 13.18 -1.28 -0.93
N ALA A 20 14.27 -2.00 -0.63
CA ALA A 20 14.26 -3.46 -0.55
C ALA A 20 13.36 -3.97 0.60
N GLU A 21 13.46 -3.34 1.77
CA GLU A 21 12.63 -3.66 2.92
C GLU A 21 11.18 -3.25 2.68
N ALA A 22 10.96 -2.07 2.12
CA ALA A 22 9.65 -1.54 1.76
C ALA A 22 8.93 -2.44 0.75
N SER A 23 9.65 -3.01 -0.23
CA SER A 23 9.08 -3.93 -1.23
C SER A 23 8.60 -5.23 -0.58
N VAL A 24 9.35 -5.79 0.37
CA VAL A 24 8.94 -6.96 1.14
C VAL A 24 7.72 -6.64 1.99
N ALA A 25 7.73 -5.51 2.70
CA ALA A 25 6.61 -5.08 3.54
C ALA A 25 5.34 -4.80 2.71
N LEU A 26 5.48 -4.23 1.51
CA LEU A 26 4.37 -4.00 0.58
C LEU A 26 3.74 -5.33 0.13
N ARG A 27 4.55 -6.35 -0.22
CA ARG A 27 4.01 -7.67 -0.56
C ARG A 27 3.24 -8.29 0.61
N GLN A 28 3.78 -8.19 1.83
CA GLN A 28 3.10 -8.68 3.02
C GLN A 28 1.77 -7.95 3.26
N CYS A 29 1.72 -6.63 3.06
CA CYS A 29 0.47 -5.88 3.12
C CYS A 29 -0.55 -6.38 2.09
N ILE A 30 -0.14 -6.63 0.84
CA ILE A 30 -1.03 -7.16 -0.20
C ILE A 30 -1.54 -8.55 0.19
N ASP A 31 -0.67 -9.45 0.64
CA ASP A 31 -1.03 -10.81 1.09
C ASP A 31 -2.03 -10.78 2.25
N GLU A 32 -1.80 -9.93 3.25
CA GLU A 32 -2.69 -9.77 4.39
C GLU A 32 -4.06 -9.20 3.97
N MET A 33 -4.08 -8.28 3.00
CA MET A 33 -5.30 -7.69 2.47
C MET A 33 -6.14 -8.72 1.71
N GLU A 34 -5.50 -9.47 0.80
CA GLU A 34 -6.15 -10.53 0.01
C GLU A 34 -6.76 -11.61 0.90
N LYS A 35 -6.03 -11.99 1.97
CA LYS A 35 -6.46 -13.04 2.88
C LYS A 35 -7.57 -12.60 3.83
N ASN A 36 -7.44 -11.42 4.43
CA ASN A 36 -8.26 -11.03 5.58
C ASN A 36 -9.35 -10.00 5.24
N TYR A 37 -9.23 -9.29 4.10
CA TYR A 37 -10.14 -8.21 3.71
C TYR A 37 -10.61 -8.32 2.24
N PRO A 38 -11.07 -9.50 1.78
CA PRO A 38 -11.49 -9.71 0.39
C PRO A 38 -12.70 -8.82 -0.01
N GLU A 39 -13.50 -8.38 0.95
CA GLU A 39 -14.60 -7.43 0.75
C GLU A 39 -14.12 -6.02 0.42
N VAL A 40 -12.95 -5.60 0.91
CA VAL A 40 -12.35 -4.30 0.57
C VAL A 40 -11.89 -4.31 -0.89
N ILE A 41 -11.21 -5.37 -1.33
CA ILE A 41 -10.71 -5.54 -2.69
C ILE A 41 -11.83 -5.51 -3.73
N LYS A 42 -13.02 -6.01 -3.38
CA LYS A 42 -14.19 -6.03 -4.27
C LYS A 42 -14.89 -4.69 -4.43
N ARG A 43 -14.55 -3.67 -3.62
CA ARG A 43 -15.18 -2.34 -3.72
C ARG A 43 -14.70 -1.62 -4.98
N PRO A 44 -15.58 -0.90 -5.70
CA PRO A 44 -15.16 -0.10 -6.86
C PRO A 44 -14.06 0.93 -6.54
N THR A 45 -14.09 1.49 -5.33
CA THR A 45 -13.09 2.46 -4.84
C THR A 45 -11.70 1.86 -4.69
N PHE A 46 -11.58 0.54 -4.49
CA PHE A 46 -10.29 -0.13 -4.43
C PHE A 46 -9.53 0.01 -5.75
N GLY A 47 -10.19 -0.24 -6.89
CA GLY A 47 -9.61 -0.09 -8.22
C GLY A 47 -9.10 1.32 -8.51
N GLN A 48 -9.78 2.34 -7.97
CA GLN A 48 -9.44 3.76 -8.13
C GLN A 48 -8.17 4.14 -7.37
N ILE A 49 -7.87 3.48 -6.26
CA ILE A 49 -6.67 3.73 -5.43
C ILE A 49 -5.52 2.83 -5.85
N ILE A 50 -5.77 1.52 -6.02
CA ILE A 50 -4.69 0.54 -6.27
C ILE A 50 -4.03 0.75 -7.63
N SER A 51 -4.79 1.14 -8.65
CA SER A 51 -4.26 1.32 -10.02
C SER A 51 -3.18 2.41 -10.09
N PRO A 52 -3.44 3.66 -9.67
CA PRO A 52 -2.39 4.68 -9.66
C PRO A 52 -1.27 4.41 -8.65
N MET A 53 -1.57 3.72 -7.53
CA MET A 53 -0.54 3.27 -6.58
C MET A 53 0.46 2.30 -7.22
N LEU A 54 -0.01 1.30 -7.97
CA LEU A 54 0.85 0.36 -8.70
C LEU A 54 1.63 1.05 -9.83
N GLN A 55 1.02 2.03 -10.51
CA GLN A 55 1.76 2.82 -11.50
C GLN A 55 2.89 3.66 -10.86
N ALA A 56 2.68 4.19 -9.65
CA ALA A 56 3.75 4.86 -8.91
C ALA A 56 4.87 3.87 -8.58
N GLN A 57 4.54 2.64 -8.17
CA GLN A 57 5.52 1.57 -7.95
C GLN A 57 6.32 1.25 -9.22
N GLU A 58 5.65 1.04 -10.36
CA GLU A 58 6.29 0.72 -11.64
C GLU A 58 7.25 1.81 -12.13
N ARG A 59 6.92 3.08 -11.87
CA ARG A 59 7.77 4.23 -12.20
C ARG A 59 8.86 4.52 -11.17
N GLN A 60 8.96 3.71 -10.10
CA GLN A 60 9.85 3.97 -8.97
C GLN A 60 9.59 5.32 -8.27
N ASP A 61 8.35 5.80 -8.34
CA ASP A 61 7.90 7.01 -7.66
C ASP A 61 7.54 6.67 -6.21
N TRP A 62 8.57 6.54 -5.38
CA TRP A 62 8.46 6.08 -4.00
C TRP A 62 7.73 7.05 -3.09
N LEU A 63 7.77 8.34 -3.39
CA LEU A 63 7.03 9.34 -2.63
C LEU A 63 5.54 9.23 -2.93
N ALA A 64 5.15 9.16 -4.20
CA ALA A 64 3.74 8.95 -4.55
C ALA A 64 3.21 7.61 -4.02
N LEU A 65 4.00 6.53 -4.15
CA LEU A 65 3.65 5.22 -3.58
C LEU A 65 3.44 5.29 -2.06
N ALA A 66 4.31 6.01 -1.34
CA ALA A 66 4.18 6.20 0.10
C ALA A 66 2.93 7.02 0.47
N ASP A 67 2.57 8.03 -0.32
CA ASP A 67 1.36 8.82 -0.09
C ASP A 67 0.08 7.96 -0.24
N TYR A 68 0.03 7.10 -1.27
CA TYR A 68 -1.07 6.14 -1.40
C TYR A 68 -1.15 5.18 -0.21
N LEU A 69 -0.02 4.65 0.26
CA LEU A 69 0.02 3.73 1.39
C LEU A 69 -0.38 4.39 2.71
N GLU A 70 0.03 5.64 2.94
CA GLU A 70 -0.21 6.31 4.23
C GLU A 70 -1.59 6.99 4.30
N TYR A 71 -2.10 7.53 3.19
CA TYR A 71 -3.27 8.40 3.23
C TYR A 71 -4.48 7.87 2.48
N GLU A 72 -4.28 7.24 1.31
CA GLU A 72 -5.38 6.83 0.43
C GLU A 72 -5.89 5.42 0.77
N LEU A 73 -4.99 4.42 0.78
CA LEU A 73 -5.33 3.02 1.01
C LEU A 73 -5.98 2.78 2.39
N PRO A 74 -5.56 3.45 3.48
CA PRO A 74 -6.23 3.35 4.78
C PRO A 74 -7.70 3.79 4.78
N GLN A 75 -8.13 4.68 3.87
CA GLN A 75 -9.54 5.13 3.80
C GLN A 75 -10.51 4.02 3.41
N LEU A 76 -9.99 2.87 2.94
CA LEU A 76 -10.80 1.72 2.57
C LEU A 76 -11.15 0.81 3.76
N PHE A 77 -10.51 0.99 4.91
CA PHE A 77 -10.63 0.15 6.13
C PHE A 77 -11.33 0.90 7.26
#